data_AF-A0A235J491-F1
#
_entry.id   AF-A0A235J491-F1
#
_cell.length_a   1.000
_cell.length_b   1.000
_cell.length_c   1.000
_cell.angle_alpha   90.00
_cell.angle_beta   90.00
_cell.angle_gamma   90.00
#
_symmetry.space_group_name_H-M   'P 1'
#
loop_
_entity.id
_entity.type
_entity.pdbx_description
1 polymer ?
#
loop_
_entity_poly.entity_id
_entity_poly.type
_entity_poly.pdbx_seq_one_letter_code
_entity_poly.pdbx_strand_id
1 'polypeptide(L)'
;MISNHSLGKTFWFTDDTVFKSKSGKKISSHIFQTTWLGREKSQKGIITELIRQGKLSKYLPPYNTRHTFINHQINDVGIAPHIVNDWCEHSEKVSKQCYRQTDARVVPGYGKLATSNQQVQQQSELDLLKEQLRQHQEQMEEMRKLLQDRDNLKS
;
A
#
# COMPACT_ATOMS: atom_id res chain seq x y z
N MET A 1 -44.86 27.89 -19.20
CA MET A 1 -43.61 28.07 -18.41
C MET A 1 -42.96 26.71 -18.28
N ILE A 2 -41.94 26.44 -19.09
CA ILE A 2 -41.07 25.27 -18.93
C ILE A 2 -39.66 25.85 -18.92
N SER A 3 -39.06 25.91 -17.75
CA SER A 3 -37.72 26.46 -17.55
C SER A 3 -36.68 25.43 -18.00
N ASN A 4 -35.99 25.73 -19.10
CA ASN A 4 -34.80 25.01 -19.52
C ASN A 4 -33.67 25.24 -18.51
N HIS A 5 -33.33 24.24 -17.71
CA HIS A 5 -32.07 24.21 -16.97
C HIS A 5 -30.95 23.77 -17.92
N SER A 6 -30.24 24.74 -18.49
CA SER A 6 -28.93 24.48 -19.09
C SER A 6 -27.95 24.13 -17.97
N LEU A 7 -27.58 22.85 -17.85
CA LEU A 7 -26.44 22.43 -17.04
C LEU A 7 -25.20 23.14 -17.57
N GLY A 8 -24.71 24.10 -16.78
CA GLY A 8 -23.50 24.87 -17.07
C GLY A 8 -22.32 23.93 -17.25
N LYS A 9 -21.78 23.87 -18.47
CA LYS A 9 -20.43 23.39 -18.71
C LYS A 9 -19.49 24.34 -17.96
N THR A 10 -18.90 23.88 -16.86
CA THR A 10 -17.78 24.57 -16.22
C THR A 10 -16.62 24.60 -17.21
N PHE A 11 -16.48 25.75 -17.87
CA PHE A 11 -15.35 26.13 -18.69
C PHE A 11 -14.15 26.29 -17.77
N TRP A 12 -13.25 25.30 -17.73
CA TRP A 12 -12.00 25.41 -16.99
C TRP A 12 -11.17 26.54 -17.58
N PHE A 13 -10.99 27.64 -16.84
CA PHE A 13 -10.02 28.67 -17.20
C PHE A 13 -8.63 28.01 -17.26
N THR A 14 -8.05 27.96 -18.46
CA THR A 14 -6.81 27.24 -18.78
C THR A 14 -5.54 27.85 -18.18
N ASP A 15 -5.66 28.95 -17.44
CA ASP A 15 -4.53 29.77 -17.01
C ASP A 15 -4.14 29.61 -15.54
N ASP A 16 -4.97 28.99 -14.70
CA ASP A 16 -4.60 28.78 -13.30
C ASP A 16 -3.88 27.44 -13.09
N THR A 17 -2.59 27.43 -13.44
CA THR A 17 -1.73 26.27 -13.19
C THR A 17 -1.33 26.22 -11.71
N VAL A 18 -1.57 25.10 -11.02
CA VAL A 18 -1.18 24.90 -9.60
C VAL A 18 0.33 25.04 -9.39
N PHE A 19 1.14 24.50 -10.31
CA PHE A 19 2.60 24.55 -10.23
C PHE A 19 3.16 25.68 -11.10
N LYS A 20 3.60 26.75 -10.43
CA LYS A 20 4.22 27.92 -11.04
C LYS A 20 5.72 27.94 -10.73
N SER A 21 6.51 28.52 -11.63
CA SER A 21 7.92 28.84 -11.38
C SER A 21 8.03 29.91 -10.28
N LYS A 22 9.26 30.20 -9.83
CA LYS A 22 9.52 31.32 -8.91
C LYS A 22 9.04 32.69 -9.45
N SER A 23 8.92 32.83 -10.76
CA SER A 23 8.39 34.03 -11.42
C SER A 23 6.89 33.99 -11.69
N GLY A 24 6.16 33.00 -11.15
CA GLY A 24 4.72 32.85 -11.32
C GLY A 24 4.30 32.25 -12.67
N LYS A 25 5.24 31.86 -13.53
CA LYS A 25 4.95 31.32 -14.87
C LYS A 25 4.71 29.82 -14.85
N LYS A 26 3.91 29.32 -15.80
CA LYS A 26 3.72 27.86 -16.00
C LYS A 26 5.06 27.16 -16.24
N ILE A 27 5.30 26.06 -15.53
CA ILE A 27 6.50 25.24 -15.73
C ILE A 27 6.36 24.49 -17.06
N SER A 28 7.37 24.61 -17.92
CA SER A 28 7.40 23.85 -19.17
C SER A 28 7.95 22.43 -18.96
N SER A 29 7.58 21.51 -19.84
CA SER A 29 8.10 20.13 -19.84
C SER A 29 9.63 20.10 -19.89
N HIS A 30 10.25 21.00 -20.67
CA HIS A 30 11.71 21.11 -20.76
C HIS A 30 12.37 21.49 -19.42
N ILE A 31 11.79 22.45 -18.69
CA ILE A 31 12.29 22.86 -17.37
C ILE A 31 12.14 21.71 -16.38
N PHE A 32 11.01 21.00 -16.41
CA PHE A 32 10.78 19.85 -15.56
C PHE A 32 11.80 18.73 -15.83
N GLN A 33 12.03 18.37 -17.10
CA GLN A 33 13.03 17.37 -17.49
C GLN A 33 14.45 17.78 -17.07
N THR A 34 14.79 19.05 -17.26
CA THR A 34 16.09 19.60 -16.84
C THR A 34 16.26 19.52 -15.32
N THR A 35 15.20 19.77 -14.56
CA THR A 35 15.22 19.68 -13.08
C THR A 35 15.32 18.22 -12.62
N TRP A 36 14.71 17.30 -13.36
CA TRP A 36 14.72 15.87 -13.05
C TRP A 36 16.09 15.22 -13.25
N LEU A 37 16.68 15.42 -14.43
CA LEU A 37 17.98 14.86 -14.81
C LEU A 37 19.16 15.73 -14.36
N GLY A 38 18.98 17.05 -14.30
CA GLY A 38 20.07 18.00 -14.09
C GLY A 38 20.79 18.37 -15.38
N ARG A 39 21.78 19.25 -15.23
CA ARG A 39 22.77 19.61 -16.25
C ARG A 39 24.16 19.44 -15.64
N GLU A 40 25.02 18.74 -16.37
CA GLU A 40 26.35 18.29 -15.96
C GLU A 40 27.20 19.37 -15.27
N LYS A 41 27.06 20.65 -15.66
CA LYS A 41 27.90 21.76 -15.19
C LYS A 41 27.18 22.85 -14.40
N SER A 42 25.86 22.80 -14.25
CA SER A 42 25.12 23.98 -13.74
C SER A 42 23.95 23.68 -12.82
N GLN A 43 23.33 22.50 -12.90
CA GLN A 43 22.16 22.18 -12.09
C GLN A 43 22.17 20.71 -11.68
N LYS A 44 22.22 20.46 -10.37
CA LYS A 44 22.06 19.09 -9.84
C LYS A 44 20.62 18.65 -10.08
N GLY A 45 20.44 17.54 -10.81
CA GLY A 45 19.13 16.93 -11.00
C GLY A 45 18.71 16.10 -9.80
N ILE A 46 17.40 15.97 -9.61
CA ILE A 46 16.82 15.17 -8.53
C ILE A 46 17.34 13.73 -8.60
N ILE A 47 17.23 13.08 -9.75
CA ILE A 47 17.61 11.67 -9.90
C ILE A 47 19.12 11.48 -9.85
N THR A 48 19.89 12.36 -10.49
CA THR A 48 21.36 12.29 -10.42
C THR A 48 21.89 12.43 -9.00
N GLU A 49 21.25 13.28 -8.18
CA GLU A 49 21.64 13.46 -6.80
C GLU A 49 21.27 12.24 -5.94
N LEU A 50 20.11 11.63 -6.18
CA LEU A 50 19.72 10.38 -5.52
C LEU A 50 20.66 9.21 -5.88
N ILE A 51 21.14 9.14 -7.12
CA ILE A 51 22.15 8.16 -7.54
C ILE A 51 23.48 8.41 -6.83
N ARG A 52 23.93 9.68 -6.80
CA ARG A 52 25.16 10.07 -6.09
C ARG A 52 25.12 9.72 -4.61
N GLN A 53 23.94 9.78 -3.99
CA GLN A 53 23.71 9.39 -2.59
C GLN A 53 23.60 7.87 -2.39
N GLY A 54 23.65 7.05 -3.44
CA GLY A 54 23.48 5.60 -3.37
C GLY A 54 22.03 5.14 -3.13
N LYS A 55 21.05 6.05 -3.20
CA LYS A 55 19.62 5.72 -3.00
C LYS A 55 18.97 5.12 -4.24
N LEU A 56 19.53 5.40 -5.42
CA LEU A 56 19.13 4.83 -6.69
C LEU A 56 20.36 4.21 -7.38
N SER A 57 20.17 3.05 -8.02
CA SER A 57 21.24 2.39 -8.76
C SER A 57 21.42 2.91 -10.19
N LYS A 58 20.38 3.54 -10.75
CA LYS A 58 20.36 4.02 -12.13
C LYS A 58 19.41 5.19 -12.32
N TYR A 59 19.53 5.85 -13.47
CA TYR A 59 18.58 6.87 -13.88
C TYR A 59 17.19 6.29 -14.12
N LEU A 60 16.17 6.98 -13.60
CA LEU A 60 14.76 6.67 -13.79
C LEU A 60 14.06 7.91 -14.37
N PRO A 61 13.42 7.82 -15.54
CA PRO A 61 12.66 8.94 -16.10
C PRO A 61 11.44 9.27 -15.23
N PRO A 62 10.87 10.48 -15.32
CA PRO A 62 9.74 10.88 -14.48
C PRO A 62 8.56 9.92 -14.58
N TYR A 63 8.30 9.36 -15.76
CA TYR A 63 7.19 8.42 -15.97
C TYR A 63 7.32 7.13 -15.14
N ASN A 64 8.53 6.76 -14.70
CA ASN A 64 8.71 5.62 -13.80
C ASN A 64 8.08 5.85 -12.43
N THR A 65 7.94 7.10 -11.96
CA THR A 65 7.23 7.35 -10.70
C THR A 65 5.76 6.98 -10.81
N ARG A 66 5.13 7.19 -11.98
CA ARG A 66 3.76 6.72 -12.26
C ARG A 66 3.69 5.20 -12.23
N HIS A 67 4.66 4.50 -12.84
CA HIS A 67 4.74 3.04 -12.75
C HIS A 67 4.89 2.54 -11.31
N THR A 68 5.78 3.16 -10.52
CA THR A 68 5.97 2.82 -9.11
C THR A 68 4.70 3.06 -8.31
N PHE A 69 4.03 4.19 -8.51
CA PHE A 69 2.76 4.51 -7.85
C PHE A 69 1.70 3.44 -8.16
N ILE A 70 1.47 3.14 -9.43
CA ILE A 70 0.44 2.15 -9.82
C ILE A 70 0.76 0.77 -9.23
N ASN A 71 2.02 0.32 -9.33
CA ASN A 71 2.44 -0.95 -8.74
C ASN A 71 2.25 -0.99 -7.23
N HIS A 72 2.62 0.08 -6.53
CA HIS A 72 2.46 0.17 -5.08
C HIS A 72 0.99 0.10 -4.68
N GLN A 73 0.12 0.87 -5.34
CA GLN A 73 -1.31 0.87 -5.03
C GLN A 73 -1.97 -0.50 -5.29
N ILE A 74 -1.62 -1.16 -6.39
CA ILE A 74 -2.23 -2.45 -6.76
C ILE A 74 -1.68 -3.59 -5.92
N ASN A 75 -0.35 -3.71 -5.81
CA ASN A 75 0.29 -4.91 -5.28
C ASN A 75 0.60 -4.79 -3.78
N ASP A 76 1.00 -3.60 -3.30
CA ASP A 76 1.41 -3.43 -1.90
C ASP A 76 0.23 -2.97 -1.02
N VAL A 77 -0.63 -2.08 -1.54
CA VAL A 77 -1.80 -1.53 -0.83
C VAL A 77 -3.08 -2.31 -1.12
N GLY A 78 -3.17 -3.00 -2.26
CA GLY A 78 -4.33 -3.84 -2.60
C GLY A 78 -5.54 -3.09 -3.14
N ILE A 79 -5.33 -1.89 -3.67
CA ILE A 79 -6.39 -1.16 -4.35
C ILE A 79 -6.79 -1.93 -5.62
N ALA A 80 -8.10 -2.08 -5.82
CA ALA A 80 -8.62 -2.73 -7.00
C ALA A 80 -8.14 -2.00 -8.27
N PRO A 81 -7.63 -2.73 -9.30
CA PRO A 81 -7.03 -2.10 -10.48
C PRO A 81 -7.93 -1.10 -11.20
N HIS A 82 -9.25 -1.32 -11.24
CA HIS A 82 -10.18 -0.39 -11.88
C HIS A 82 -10.20 0.99 -11.21
N ILE A 83 -10.05 1.06 -9.88
CA ILE A 83 -9.97 2.33 -9.15
C ILE A 83 -8.68 3.07 -9.50
N VAL A 84 -7.55 2.35 -9.53
CA VAL A 84 -6.25 2.94 -9.88
C VAL A 84 -6.23 3.41 -11.34
N ASN A 85 -6.91 2.69 -12.23
CA ASN A 85 -7.09 3.07 -13.62
C ASN A 85 -7.79 4.43 -13.76
N ASP A 86 -8.82 4.67 -12.95
CA ASP A 86 -9.57 5.92 -12.97
C ASP A 86 -8.70 7.08 -12.47
N TRP A 87 -7.85 6.87 -11.46
CA TRP A 87 -6.91 7.90 -10.99
C TRP A 87 -5.84 8.25 -12.01
N CYS A 88 -5.35 7.25 -12.72
CA CYS A 88 -4.22 7.38 -13.62
C CYS A 88 -4.63 7.55 -15.09
N GLU A 89 -5.92 7.51 -15.40
CA GLU A 89 -6.50 7.61 -16.75
C GLU A 89 -5.88 6.61 -17.74
N HIS A 90 -5.90 5.31 -17.42
CA HIS A 90 -5.46 4.26 -18.35
C HIS A 90 -6.42 3.08 -18.41
N SER A 91 -6.38 2.36 -19.53
CA SER A 91 -7.26 1.20 -19.72
C SER A 91 -6.90 0.04 -18.79
N GLU A 92 -7.91 -0.75 -18.45
CA GLU A 92 -7.75 -1.96 -17.64
C GLU A 92 -6.80 -2.99 -18.28
N LYS A 93 -6.70 -2.98 -19.61
CA LYS A 93 -5.74 -3.81 -20.36
C LYS A 93 -4.30 -3.50 -19.95
N VAL A 94 -3.95 -2.23 -19.78
CA VAL A 94 -2.61 -1.81 -19.35
C VAL A 94 -2.32 -2.35 -17.95
N SER A 95 -3.29 -2.30 -17.05
CA SER A 95 -3.11 -2.81 -15.69
C SER A 95 -2.93 -4.32 -15.62
N LYS A 96 -3.72 -5.06 -16.40
CA LYS A 96 -3.60 -6.52 -16.51
C LYS A 96 -2.24 -6.94 -17.08
N GLN A 97 -1.69 -6.18 -18.02
CA GLN A 97 -0.43 -6.52 -18.70
C GLN A 97 0.82 -6.06 -17.95
N CYS A 98 0.80 -4.87 -17.33
CA CYS A 98 2.02 -4.21 -16.87
C CYS A 98 2.21 -4.21 -15.35
N TYR A 99 1.14 -4.39 -14.57
CA TYR A 99 1.17 -4.15 -13.11
C TYR A 99 0.65 -5.31 -12.29
N ARG A 100 -0.28 -6.10 -12.84
CA ARG A 100 -0.85 -7.23 -12.12
C ARG A 100 0.15 -8.37 -12.02
N GLN A 101 0.68 -8.59 -10.82
CA GLN A 101 1.44 -9.79 -10.52
C GLN A 101 0.45 -10.91 -10.14
N THR A 102 0.03 -11.70 -11.12
CA THR A 102 -0.95 -12.80 -10.92
C THR A 102 -0.47 -13.84 -9.91
N ASP A 103 0.85 -13.99 -9.77
CA ASP A 103 1.49 -14.97 -8.90
C ASP A 103 1.75 -14.44 -7.48
N ALA A 104 1.72 -13.12 -7.28
CA ALA A 104 1.90 -12.47 -5.99
C ALA A 104 0.52 -12.30 -5.31
N ARG A 105 -0.11 -13.42 -4.91
CA ARG A 105 -1.23 -13.39 -3.96
C ARG A 105 -0.69 -12.99 -2.58
N VAL A 106 -0.46 -11.70 -2.37
CA VAL A 106 -0.40 -11.14 -1.02
C VAL A 106 -1.66 -10.30 -0.86
N VAL A 107 -2.52 -10.72 0.07
CA VAL A 107 -3.70 -9.96 0.48
C VAL A 107 -3.21 -8.71 1.21
N PRO A 108 -3.47 -7.50 0.70
CA PRO A 108 -3.05 -6.32 1.43
C PRO A 108 -4.07 -6.06 2.52
N GLY A 109 -3.72 -6.50 3.73
CA GLY A 109 -4.36 -6.03 4.94
C GLY A 109 -4.03 -4.55 5.09
N TYR A 110 -5.03 -3.69 4.94
CA TYR A 110 -4.89 -2.28 5.32
C TYR A 110 -4.33 -2.20 6.77
N GLY A 111 -3.16 -1.59 6.94
CA GLY A 111 -2.71 -1.06 8.23
C GLY A 111 -1.74 -1.88 9.10
N LYS A 112 -0.99 -2.87 8.60
CA LYS A 112 0.09 -3.49 9.40
C LYS A 112 1.48 -3.35 8.77
N LEU A 113 2.27 -2.43 9.32
CA LEU A 113 3.72 -2.35 9.13
C LEU A 113 4.40 -3.57 9.76
N ALA A 114 5.34 -4.16 9.02
CA ALA A 114 6.38 -5.11 9.44
C ALA A 114 5.92 -6.37 10.22
N THR A 115 5.51 -7.42 9.51
CA THR A 115 5.22 -8.75 10.08
C THR A 115 6.16 -9.81 9.50
N SER A 116 7.41 -9.84 9.96
CA SER A 116 8.27 -11.03 9.76
C SER A 116 8.66 -11.68 11.09
N ASN A 117 8.76 -10.92 12.18
CA ASN A 117 9.03 -11.47 13.52
C ASN A 117 7.77 -11.77 14.36
N GLN A 118 6.62 -11.13 14.08
CA GLN A 118 5.41 -11.30 14.89
C GLN A 118 4.65 -12.61 14.61
N GLN A 119 4.74 -13.18 13.40
CA GLN A 119 4.01 -14.41 13.06
C GLN A 119 4.56 -15.64 13.80
N VAL A 120 5.88 -15.73 13.98
CA VAL A 120 6.51 -16.83 14.73
C VAL A 120 6.17 -16.74 16.22
N GLN A 121 6.18 -15.53 16.78
CA GLN A 121 5.89 -15.30 18.20
C GLN A 121 4.42 -15.57 18.55
N GLN A 122 3.47 -15.16 17.68
CA GLN A 122 2.05 -15.45 17.88
C GLN A 122 1.74 -16.95 17.82
N GLN A 123 2.44 -17.72 16.98
CA GLN A 123 2.24 -19.17 16.91
C GLN A 123 2.67 -19.85 18.22
N SER A 124 3.83 -19.46 18.78
CA SER A 124 4.30 -20.02 20.06
C SER A 124 3.40 -19.69 21.26
N GLU A 125 2.80 -18.50 21.28
CA GLU A 125 1.86 -18.13 22.35
C GLU A 125 0.55 -18.93 22.26
N LEU A 126 0.06 -19.17 21.04
CA LEU A 126 -1.17 -19.92 20.79
C LEU A 126 -1.01 -21.40 21.18
N ASP A 127 0.16 -21.99 20.93
CA ASP A 127 0.46 -23.37 21.32
C ASP A 127 0.62 -23.50 22.85
N LEU A 128 1.21 -22.50 23.51
CA LEU A 128 1.29 -22.46 24.98
C LEU A 128 -0.10 -22.33 25.63
N LEU A 129 -0.97 -21.48 25.10
CA LEU A 129 -2.34 -21.29 25.58
C LEU A 129 -3.18 -22.57 25.46
N LYS A 130 -3.03 -23.31 24.36
CA LYS A 130 -3.72 -24.60 24.17
C LYS A 130 -3.28 -25.63 25.20
N GLU A 131 -1.99 -25.67 25.50
CA GLU A 131 -1.45 -26.61 26.48
C GLU A 131 -1.93 -26.29 27.91
N GLN A 132 -1.98 -25.00 28.28
CA GLN A 132 -2.57 -24.59 29.56
C GLN A 132 -4.05 -24.96 29.68
N LEU A 133 -4.81 -24.82 28.58
CA LEU A 133 -6.22 -25.20 28.56
C LEU A 133 -6.41 -26.71 28.77
N ARG A 134 -5.55 -27.52 28.12
CA ARG A 134 -5.54 -28.98 28.27
C ARG A 134 -5.27 -29.37 29.72
N GLN A 135 -4.27 -28.77 30.35
CA GLN A 135 -3.93 -29.03 31.75
C GLN A 135 -5.07 -28.65 32.71
N HIS A 136 -5.72 -27.51 32.49
CA HIS A 136 -6.88 -27.12 33.30
C HIS A 136 -8.06 -28.10 33.14
N GLN A 137 -8.30 -28.62 31.94
CA GLN A 137 -9.34 -29.63 31.71
C GLN A 137 -9.02 -30.94 32.43
N GLU A 138 -7.77 -31.40 32.39
CA GLU A 138 -7.34 -32.61 33.09
C GLU A 138 -7.48 -32.49 34.61
N GLN A 139 -7.07 -31.35 35.20
CA GLN A 139 -7.24 -31.09 36.62
C GLN A 139 -8.71 -31.07 37.06
N MET A 140 -9.59 -30.53 36.22
CA MET A 140 -11.03 -30.52 36.50
C MET A 140 -11.63 -31.93 36.50
N GLU A 141 -11.17 -32.79 35.59
CA GLU A 141 -11.65 -34.17 35.50
C GLU A 141 -11.15 -35.01 36.68
N GLU A 142 -9.90 -34.83 37.09
CA GLU A 142 -9.33 -35.50 38.27
C GLU A 142 -10.07 -35.09 39.55
N MET A 143 -10.35 -33.79 39.72
CA MET A 143 -11.10 -33.30 40.87
C MET A 143 -12.54 -33.85 40.91
N ARG A 144 -13.20 -33.96 39.75
CA ARG A 144 -14.52 -34.58 39.64
C ARG A 144 -14.51 -36.04 40.08
N LYS A 145 -13.50 -36.80 39.64
CA LYS A 145 -13.34 -38.20 40.02
C LYS A 145 -13.13 -38.37 41.53
N LEU A 146 -12.28 -37.54 42.14
CA LEU A 146 -12.06 -37.57 43.59
C LEU A 146 -13.34 -37.25 44.39
N LEU A 147 -14.16 -36.31 43.92
CA LEU A 147 -15.45 -36.02 44.56
C LEU A 147 -16.41 -37.20 44.46
N GLN A 148 -16.48 -37.84 43.29
CA GLN A 148 -17.33 -39.02 43.07
C GLN A 148 -16.89 -40.21 43.93
N ASP A 149 -15.58 -40.47 44.03
CA ASP A 149 -15.03 -41.53 44.87
C ASP A 149 -15.27 -41.24 46.36
N ARG A 150 -15.15 -39.99 46.80
CA ARG A 150 -15.46 -39.56 48.17
C ARG A 150 -16.93 -39.76 48.52
N ASP A 151 -17.84 -39.48 47.58
CA ASP A 151 -19.27 -39.62 47.82
C ASP A 151 -19.69 -41.11 47.81
N ASN A 152 -19.02 -41.95 47.01
CA ASN A 152 -19.17 -43.41 47.04
C ASN A 152 -18.67 -44.05 48.35
N LEU A 153 -17.67 -43.47 49.02
CA LEU A 153 -17.14 -43.94 50.31
C LEU A 153 -18.00 -43.55 51.52
N LYS A 154 -18.96 -42.64 51.33
CA LYS A 154 -19.88 -42.16 52.38
C LYS A 154 -21.26 -42.83 52.34
N SER A 155 -21.51 -43.69 51.37
CA SER A 155 -22.73 -44.50 51.24
C SER A 155 -22.47 -45.97 51.57
#